data_AF-X0ZUF0-F1
#
_entry.id   AF-X0ZUF0-F1
#
_cell.length_a   1.000
_cell.length_b   1.000
_cell.length_c   1.000
_cell.angle_alpha   90.00
_cell.angle_beta   90.00
_cell.angle_gamma   90.00
#
_symmetry.space_group_name_H-M   'P 1'
#
loop_
_entity.id
_entity.type
_entity.pdbx_description
1 polymer ?
#
loop_
_entity_poly.entity_id
_entity_poly.type
_entity_poly.pdbx_seq_one_letter_code
_entity_poly.pdbx_strand_id
1 'polypeptide(L)'
;MAGETRQEIDLYWGAILTRFISLASKRLWENYLSAGRVQSPTLTILAEREKKITEFKPTPYWQIRCEISKDKQNFFAYHKKRKFNNREEAEKILNKLSERSIVKSVNQVKRDKKPPSPFNTTSFLQEAAKVGFSPAKAMNIAESLYMGGYISYPRVDNTVYPSFIYNL
;
A
#
# COMPACT_ATOMS: atom_id res chain seq x y z
N MET A 1 30.31 8.15 12.89
CA MET A 1 30.61 6.95 12.07
C MET A 1 29.47 6.56 11.13
N ALA A 2 28.37 5.91 11.56
CA ALA A 2 27.35 5.41 10.60
C ALA A 2 26.67 6.51 9.73
N GLY A 3 26.37 7.67 10.31
CA GLY A 3 25.78 8.80 9.58
C GLY A 3 26.73 9.43 8.56
N GLU A 4 27.99 9.61 8.93
CA GLU A 4 29.04 10.17 8.08
C GLU A 4 29.34 9.24 6.89
N THR A 5 29.52 7.94 7.15
CA THR A 5 29.72 6.94 6.09
C THR A 5 28.56 6.94 5.09
N ARG A 6 27.32 7.09 5.57
CA ARG A 6 26.13 7.20 4.70
C ARG A 6 26.21 8.44 3.80
N GLN A 7 26.61 9.58 4.35
CA GLN A 7 26.75 10.82 3.58
C GLN A 7 27.84 10.71 2.51
N GLU A 8 29.00 10.15 2.85
CA GLU A 8 30.08 9.92 1.90
C GLU A 8 29.66 8.99 0.76
N ILE A 9 29.06 7.85 1.08
CA ILE A 9 28.58 6.89 0.07
C ILE A 9 27.52 7.55 -0.83
N ASP A 10 26.54 8.23 -0.25
CA ASP A 10 25.48 8.89 -1.03
C ASP A 10 26.07 9.98 -1.95
N LEU A 11 27.10 10.72 -1.51
CA LEU A 11 27.80 11.72 -2.30
C LEU A 11 28.58 11.09 -3.47
N TYR A 12 29.39 10.06 -3.21
CA TYR A 12 30.17 9.38 -4.26
C TYR A 12 29.26 8.81 -5.34
N TRP A 13 28.25 8.03 -4.94
CA TRP A 13 27.28 7.45 -5.88
C TRP A 13 26.49 8.52 -6.63
N GLY A 14 26.00 9.53 -5.90
CA GLY A 14 25.18 10.58 -6.48
C GLY A 14 25.94 11.42 -7.50
N ALA A 15 27.12 11.93 -7.12
CA ALA A 15 27.91 12.81 -7.98
C ALA A 15 28.45 12.09 -9.22
N ILE A 16 28.99 10.87 -9.07
CA ILE A 16 29.57 10.11 -10.18
C ILE A 16 28.49 9.75 -11.21
N LEU A 17 27.38 9.15 -10.77
CA LEU A 17 26.33 8.70 -11.68
C LEU A 17 25.58 9.87 -12.32
N THR A 18 25.26 10.91 -11.55
CA THR A 18 24.64 12.14 -12.08
C THR A 18 25.49 12.74 -13.20
N ARG A 19 26.80 12.89 -12.97
CA ARG A 19 27.73 13.42 -13.98
C ARG A 19 27.84 12.51 -15.20
N PHE A 20 27.99 11.20 -14.99
CA PHE A 20 28.12 10.22 -16.06
C PHE A 20 26.89 10.21 -16.99
N ILE A 21 25.68 10.09 -16.42
CA ILE A 21 24.44 10.00 -17.20
C ILE A 21 24.15 11.34 -17.91
N SER A 22 24.39 12.46 -17.24
CA SER A 22 24.22 13.80 -17.83
C SER A 22 25.13 14.02 -19.04
N LEU A 23 26.41 13.62 -18.94
CA LEU A 23 27.36 13.70 -20.05
C LEU A 23 27.00 12.74 -21.19
N ALA A 24 26.70 11.47 -20.87
CA ALA A 24 26.35 10.46 -21.86
C ALA A 24 25.09 10.81 -22.66
N SER A 25 24.12 11.48 -22.03
CA SER A 25 22.88 11.92 -22.66
C SER A 25 22.94 13.34 -23.24
N LYS A 26 24.08 14.04 -23.14
CA LYS A 26 24.26 15.46 -23.54
C LYS A 26 23.27 16.43 -22.86
N ARG A 27 22.78 16.07 -21.68
CA ARG A 27 21.87 16.88 -20.88
C ARG A 27 22.65 17.62 -19.81
N LEU A 28 22.91 18.90 -20.06
CA LEU A 28 23.78 19.75 -19.23
C LEU A 28 23.00 20.95 -18.65
N TRP A 29 23.64 21.68 -17.73
CA TRP A 29 23.08 22.86 -17.08
C TRP A 29 21.75 22.55 -16.39
N GLU A 30 20.70 23.31 -16.67
CA GLU A 30 19.38 23.15 -16.06
C GLU A 30 18.69 21.82 -16.42
N ASN A 31 19.17 21.13 -17.46
CA ASN A 31 18.55 19.90 -17.96
C ASN A 31 19.23 18.61 -17.50
N TYR A 32 20.18 18.68 -16.56
CA TYR A 32 20.95 17.53 -16.09
C TYR A 32 20.07 16.38 -15.53
N LEU A 33 20.61 15.17 -15.55
CA LEU A 33 19.95 13.98 -15.01
C LEU A 33 20.59 13.58 -13.69
N SER A 34 19.77 13.49 -12.64
CA SER A 34 20.20 13.04 -11.32
C SER A 34 20.04 11.54 -11.14
N ALA A 35 20.98 10.95 -10.41
CA ALA A 35 20.93 9.57 -9.96
C ALA A 35 21.42 9.51 -8.51
N GLY A 36 20.92 8.54 -7.74
CA GLY A 36 21.29 8.39 -6.35
C GLY A 36 20.89 7.02 -5.81
N ARG A 37 21.64 6.55 -4.81
CA ARG A 37 21.50 5.19 -4.25
C ARG A 37 20.08 4.89 -3.77
N VAL A 38 19.34 5.88 -3.27
CA VAL A 38 17.94 5.75 -2.82
C VAL A 38 16.94 6.29 -3.84
N GLN A 39 17.25 7.42 -4.47
CA GLN A 39 16.37 8.07 -5.45
C GLN A 39 16.14 7.19 -6.69
N SER A 40 17.20 6.61 -7.25
CA SER A 40 17.10 5.81 -8.48
C SER A 40 16.26 4.54 -8.30
N PRO A 41 16.48 3.68 -7.26
CA PRO A 41 15.60 2.53 -7.03
C PRO A 41 14.14 2.92 -6.74
N THR A 42 13.92 4.04 -6.02
CA THR A 42 12.57 4.54 -5.75
C THR A 42 11.85 4.90 -7.05
N LEU A 43 12.53 5.61 -7.96
CA LEU A 43 11.99 5.94 -9.28
C LEU A 43 11.75 4.69 -10.12
N THR A 44 12.65 3.70 -10.07
CA THR A 44 12.47 2.41 -10.76
C THR A 44 11.18 1.71 -10.34
N ILE A 45 10.90 1.63 -9.03
CA ILE A 45 9.66 1.03 -8.52
C ILE A 45 8.42 1.73 -9.09
N LEU A 46 8.44 3.06 -9.16
CA LEU A 46 7.35 3.85 -9.74
C LEU A 46 7.22 3.61 -11.25
N ALA A 47 8.33 3.65 -11.99
CA ALA A 47 8.36 3.44 -13.43
C ALA A 47 7.87 2.03 -13.81
N GLU A 48 8.27 1.00 -13.07
CA GLU A 48 7.77 -0.37 -13.27
C GLU A 48 6.27 -0.49 -13.00
N ARG A 49 5.75 0.20 -11.98
CA ARG A 49 4.32 0.24 -11.71
C ARG A 49 3.56 0.92 -12.83
N GLU A 50 4.05 2.05 -13.32
CA GLU A 50 3.46 2.77 -14.44
C GLU A 50 3.46 1.93 -15.72
N LYS A 51 4.57 1.24 -16.00
CA LYS A 51 4.66 0.28 -17.10
C LYS A 51 3.61 -0.84 -16.97
N LYS A 52 3.45 -1.40 -15.77
CA LYS A 52 2.40 -2.42 -15.52
C LYS A 52 0.99 -1.88 -15.73
N ILE A 53 0.73 -0.61 -15.45
CA ILE A 53 -0.56 0.04 -15.66
C ILE A 53 -0.79 0.27 -17.17
N THR A 54 0.20 0.79 -17.88
CA THR A 54 0.09 1.08 -19.32
C THR A 54 0.02 -0.18 -20.18
N GLU A 55 0.71 -1.25 -19.78
CA GLU A 55 0.67 -2.56 -20.44
C GLU A 55 -0.52 -3.43 -20.00
N PHE A 56 -1.31 -2.99 -19.01
CA PHE A 56 -2.45 -3.75 -18.51
C PHE A 56 -3.52 -3.87 -19.61
N LYS A 57 -3.76 -5.09 -20.08
CA LYS A 57 -4.86 -5.43 -20.99
C LYS A 57 -6.00 -6.04 -20.18
N PRO A 58 -7.13 -5.32 -19.97
CA PRO A 58 -8.28 -5.87 -19.25
C PRO A 58 -8.79 -7.14 -19.92
N THR A 59 -8.92 -8.22 -19.16
CA THR A 59 -9.49 -9.47 -19.63
C THR A 59 -10.92 -9.64 -19.09
N PRO A 60 -11.90 -9.96 -19.95
CA PRO A 60 -13.26 -10.19 -19.49
C PRO A 60 -13.31 -11.44 -18.61
N TYR A 61 -14.08 -11.35 -17.54
CA TYR A 61 -14.41 -12.48 -16.69
C TYR A 61 -15.87 -12.39 -16.27
N TRP A 62 -16.47 -13.55 -16.02
CA TRP A 62 -17.86 -13.68 -15.62
C TRP A 62 -17.95 -14.12 -14.17
N GLN A 63 -18.99 -13.66 -13.48
CA GLN A 63 -19.34 -14.10 -12.14
C GLN A 63 -20.81 -14.51 -12.12
N ILE A 64 -21.10 -15.64 -11.50
CA ILE A 64 -22.47 -16.07 -11.26
C ILE A 64 -22.88 -15.55 -9.88
N ARG A 65 -23.86 -14.65 -9.87
CA ARG A 65 -24.45 -14.02 -8.68
C ARG A 65 -25.92 -14.41 -8.61
N CYS A 66 -26.34 -14.99 -7.49
CA CYS A 66 -27.73 -15.32 -7.20
C CYS A 66 -28.27 -14.35 -6.15
N GLU A 67 -29.45 -13.80 -6.39
CA GLU A 67 -30.21 -13.08 -5.38
C GLU A 67 -31.10 -14.09 -4.65
N ILE A 68 -30.97 -14.17 -3.33
CA ILE A 68 -31.71 -15.11 -2.50
C ILE A 68 -32.52 -14.29 -1.50
N SER A 69 -33.82 -14.58 -1.41
CA SER A 69 -34.71 -13.99 -0.41
C SER A 69 -35.10 -15.04 0.62
N LYS A 70 -34.94 -14.71 1.90
CA LYS A 70 -35.42 -15.52 3.02
C LYS A 70 -35.88 -14.59 4.13
N ASP A 71 -37.07 -14.82 4.69
CA ASP A 71 -37.60 -14.08 5.86
C ASP A 71 -37.54 -12.55 5.70
N LYS A 72 -37.93 -12.04 4.51
CA LYS A 72 -37.88 -10.62 4.12
C LYS A 72 -36.47 -10.00 4.06
N GLN A 73 -35.42 -10.83 4.10
CA GLN A 73 -34.04 -10.40 3.86
C GLN A 73 -33.56 -10.90 2.51
N ASN A 74 -33.04 -9.97 1.70
CA ASN A 74 -32.40 -10.29 0.43
C ASN A 74 -30.89 -10.25 0.61
N PHE A 75 -30.20 -11.26 0.10
CA PHE A 75 -28.74 -11.27 0.07
C PHE A 75 -28.22 -11.90 -1.23
N PHE A 76 -26.98 -11.54 -1.58
CA PHE A 76 -26.32 -12.09 -2.76
C PHE A 76 -25.43 -13.27 -2.39
N ALA A 77 -25.63 -14.38 -3.09
CA ALA A 77 -24.70 -15.50 -3.09
C ALA A 77 -23.88 -15.49 -4.39
N TYR A 78 -22.62 -15.88 -4.29
CA TYR A 78 -21.74 -16.03 -5.44
C TYR A 78 -21.33 -17.48 -5.58
N HIS A 79 -21.18 -17.94 -6.82
CA HIS A 79 -20.66 -19.28 -7.08
C HIS A 79 -19.27 -19.48 -6.44
N LYS A 80 -18.99 -20.70 -5.97
CA LYS A 80 -17.74 -21.05 -5.26
C LYS A 80 -16.47 -20.67 -6.04
N LYS A 81 -16.49 -20.84 -7.37
CA LYS A 81 -15.36 -20.51 -8.26
C LYS A 81 -15.08 -19.00 -8.37
N ARG A 82 -16.02 -18.13 -7.97
CA ARG A 82 -15.99 -16.64 -7.98
C ARG A 82 -15.73 -15.96 -9.33
N LYS A 83 -14.88 -16.50 -10.21
CA LYS A 83 -14.54 -15.96 -11.52
C LYS A 83 -14.48 -17.07 -12.57
N PHE A 84 -15.09 -16.83 -13.72
CA PHE A 84 -15.05 -17.68 -14.90
C PHE A 84 -14.42 -16.91 -16.04
N ASN A 85 -13.45 -17.51 -16.74
CA ASN A 85 -12.79 -16.88 -17.89
C ASN A 85 -13.46 -17.27 -19.22
N ASN A 86 -14.42 -18.18 -19.20
CA ASN A 86 -15.21 -18.58 -20.36
C ASN A 86 -16.70 -18.33 -20.07
N ARG A 87 -17.32 -17.56 -20.96
CA ARG A 87 -18.75 -17.23 -20.89
C ARG A 87 -19.64 -18.46 -20.98
N GLU A 88 -19.35 -19.37 -21.90
CA GLU A 88 -20.17 -20.57 -22.13
C GLU A 88 -20.17 -21.50 -20.91
N GLU A 89 -19.03 -21.59 -20.22
CA GLU A 89 -18.91 -22.36 -18.98
C GLU A 89 -19.82 -21.74 -17.90
N ALA A 90 -19.81 -20.42 -17.77
CA ALA A 90 -20.65 -19.70 -16.81
C ALA A 90 -22.14 -19.85 -17.13
N GLU A 91 -22.53 -19.75 -18.41
CA GLU A 91 -23.92 -19.91 -18.88
C GLU A 91 -24.43 -21.34 -18.69
N LYS A 92 -23.60 -22.36 -18.97
CA LYS A 92 -23.94 -23.77 -18.71
C LYS A 92 -24.23 -24.03 -17.24
N ILE A 93 -23.49 -23.39 -16.33
CA ILE A 93 -23.73 -23.52 -14.89
C ILE A 93 -24.96 -22.73 -14.48
N LEU A 94 -25.15 -21.51 -15.00
CA LEU A 94 -26.33 -20.69 -14.77
C LEU A 94 -27.62 -21.44 -15.14
N ASN A 95 -27.65 -22.10 -16.30
CA ASN A 95 -28.79 -22.87 -16.79
C ASN A 95 -29.08 -24.15 -15.97
N LYS A 96 -28.12 -24.60 -15.16
CA LYS A 96 -28.30 -25.75 -14.24
C LYS A 96 -28.79 -25.35 -12.86
N LEU A 97 -28.87 -24.04 -12.55
CA LEU A 97 -29.33 -23.58 -11.26
C LEU A 97 -30.85 -23.70 -11.17
N SER A 98 -31.32 -24.28 -10.07
CA SER A 98 -32.74 -24.32 -9.72
C SER A 98 -33.17 -23.03 -9.03
N GLU A 99 -34.47 -22.70 -9.12
CA GLU A 99 -35.08 -21.60 -8.35
C GLU A 99 -35.00 -21.81 -6.83
N ARG A 100 -34.88 -23.06 -6.39
CA ARG A 100 -34.72 -23.40 -4.97
C ARG A 100 -33.25 -23.36 -4.55
N SER A 101 -32.99 -22.71 -3.42
CA SER A 101 -31.68 -22.68 -2.78
C SER A 101 -31.74 -23.39 -1.43
N ILE A 102 -30.75 -24.23 -1.12
CA ILE A 102 -30.66 -24.94 0.16
C ILE A 102 -29.38 -24.51 0.87
N VAL A 103 -29.50 -24.09 2.13
CA VAL A 103 -28.35 -23.76 2.97
C VAL A 103 -27.70 -25.07 3.43
N LYS A 104 -26.47 -25.33 2.98
CA LYS A 104 -25.71 -26.54 3.36
C LYS A 104 -25.05 -26.42 4.74
N SER A 105 -24.63 -25.22 5.11
CA SER A 105 -23.91 -24.97 6.36
C SER A 105 -23.98 -23.50 6.74
N VAL A 106 -24.10 -23.21 8.03
CA VAL A 106 -23.95 -21.88 8.61
C VAL A 106 -22.76 -21.91 9.55
N ASN A 107 -21.82 -20.99 9.37
CA ASN A 107 -20.69 -20.83 10.28
C ASN A 107 -20.74 -19.43 10.90
N GLN A 108 -20.88 -19.36 12.22
CA GLN A 108 -20.86 -18.13 12.98
C GLN A 108 -19.56 -18.05 13.76
N VAL A 109 -18.75 -17.04 13.46
CA VAL A 109 -17.45 -16.84 14.11
C VAL A 109 -17.47 -15.48 14.79
N LYS A 110 -17.26 -15.46 16.11
CA LYS A 110 -16.97 -14.23 16.84
C LYS A 110 -15.55 -13.78 16.47
N ARG A 111 -15.42 -12.56 15.95
CA ARG A 111 -14.13 -11.96 15.63
C ARG A 111 -13.85 -10.83 16.61
N ASP A 112 -12.79 -10.95 17.39
CA ASP A 112 -12.32 -9.87 18.24
C ASP A 112 -11.38 -8.95 17.43
N LYS A 113 -11.76 -7.68 17.33
CA LYS A 113 -10.93 -6.65 16.69
C LYS A 113 -10.07 -5.98 17.76
N LYS A 114 -8.78 -6.28 17.76
CA LYS A 114 -7.81 -5.63 18.66
C LYS A 114 -7.64 -4.15 18.29
N PRO A 115 -7.37 -3.27 19.27
CA PRO A 115 -6.99 -1.89 18.99
C PRO A 115 -5.69 -1.86 18.16
N PRO A 116 -5.47 -0.80 17.36
CA PRO A 116 -4.23 -0.64 16.61
C PRO A 116 -3.05 -0.45 17.57
N SER A 117 -1.88 -0.89 17.13
CA SER A 117 -0.63 -0.57 17.83
C SER A 117 -0.34 0.94 17.76
N PRO A 118 0.44 1.47 18.72
CA PRO A 118 1.03 2.80 18.62
C PRO A 118 1.75 3.03 17.29
N PHE A 119 1.74 4.27 16.81
CA PHE A 119 2.41 4.62 15.58
C PHE A 119 3.93 4.53 15.72
N ASN A 120 4.56 3.88 14.75
CA ASN A 120 5.94 4.16 14.37
C ASN A 120 5.98 5.21 13.24
N THR A 121 7.17 5.64 12.84
CA THR A 121 7.37 6.66 11.79
C THR A 121 6.60 6.32 10.51
N THR A 122 6.75 5.10 10.03
CA THR A 122 6.19 4.67 8.74
C THR A 122 4.65 4.64 8.77
N SER A 123 4.06 4.06 9.82
CA SER A 123 2.60 3.98 9.97
C SER A 123 1.98 5.36 10.20
N PHE A 124 2.62 6.23 10.99
CA PHE A 124 2.22 7.63 11.13
C PHE A 124 2.19 8.34 9.77
N LEU A 125 3.29 8.26 9.00
CA LEU A 125 3.37 8.92 7.69
C LEU A 125 2.35 8.36 6.69
N GLN A 126 2.06 7.06 6.75
CA GLN A 126 1.03 6.43 5.93
C GLN A 126 -0.37 6.96 6.26
N GLU A 127 -0.75 7.06 7.55
CA GLU A 127 -2.04 7.62 7.94
C GLU A 127 -2.13 9.13 7.65
N ALA A 128 -1.05 9.87 7.86
CA ALA A 128 -0.96 11.29 7.54
C ALA A 128 -1.18 11.57 6.04
N ALA A 129 -0.64 10.69 5.17
CA ALA A 129 -0.87 10.78 3.74
C ALA A 129 -2.34 10.58 3.35
N LYS A 130 -3.07 9.69 4.03
CA LYS A 130 -4.51 9.47 3.78
C LYS A 130 -5.36 10.68 4.11
N VAL A 131 -4.93 11.51 5.06
CA VAL A 131 -5.61 12.75 5.43
C VAL A 131 -5.04 13.99 4.71
N GLY A 132 -4.17 13.79 3.71
CA GLY A 132 -3.73 14.84 2.77
C GLY A 132 -2.41 15.55 3.11
N PHE A 133 -1.63 15.07 4.09
CA PHE A 133 -0.30 15.62 4.35
C PHE A 133 0.78 14.91 3.52
N SER A 134 1.66 15.68 2.90
CA SER A 134 2.89 15.10 2.35
C SER A 134 3.77 14.55 3.49
N PRO A 135 4.58 13.51 3.25
CA PRO A 135 5.44 12.95 4.31
C PRO A 135 6.36 13.99 4.96
N ALA A 136 6.91 14.92 4.16
CA ALA A 136 7.74 16.00 4.67
C ALA A 136 6.96 16.96 5.58
N LYS A 137 5.75 17.38 5.17
CA LYS A 137 4.90 18.27 5.98
C LYS A 137 4.47 17.58 7.29
N ALA A 138 4.06 16.32 7.22
CA ALA A 138 3.68 15.54 8.40
C ALA A 138 4.84 15.41 9.39
N MET A 139 6.05 15.11 8.89
CA MET A 139 7.24 15.01 9.74
C MET A 139 7.62 16.35 10.38
N ASN A 140 7.57 17.46 9.64
CA ASN A 140 7.85 18.79 10.19
C ASN A 140 6.87 19.16 11.31
N ILE A 141 5.57 18.83 11.16
CA ILE A 141 4.56 19.05 12.21
C ILE A 141 4.88 18.18 13.43
N ALA A 142 5.20 16.91 13.24
CA ALA A 142 5.55 16.01 14.33
C ALA A 142 6.80 16.48 15.09
N GLU A 143 7.83 16.96 14.39
CA GLU A 143 9.02 17.54 15.01
C GLU A 143 8.68 18.78 15.84
N SER A 144 7.83 19.67 15.34
CA SER A 144 7.36 20.84 16.09
C SER A 144 6.61 20.43 17.37
N LEU A 145 5.73 19.43 17.28
CA LEU A 145 5.00 18.90 18.44
C LEU A 145 5.93 18.25 19.47
N TYR A 146 6.96 17.54 19.00
CA TYR A 146 7.99 16.96 19.87
C TYR A 146 8.79 18.06 20.59
N MET A 147 9.24 19.09 19.86
CA MET A 147 9.93 20.23 20.45
C MET A 147 9.06 21.01 21.45
N GLY A 148 7.74 21.03 21.23
CA GLY A 148 6.76 21.59 22.14
C GLY A 148 6.39 20.68 23.32
N GLY A 149 6.92 19.46 23.41
CA GLY A 149 6.65 18.52 24.50
C GLY A 149 5.30 17.79 24.43
N TYR A 150 4.59 17.87 23.29
CA TYR A 150 3.25 17.27 23.14
C TYR A 150 3.27 15.78 22.79
N ILE A 151 4.34 15.30 22.16
CA ILE A 151 4.50 13.91 21.73
C ILE A 151 5.90 13.40 22.02
N SER A 152 6.07 12.07 22.02
CA SER A 152 7.39 11.44 22.01
C SER A 152 8.12 11.63 20.69
N TYR A 153 9.42 11.35 20.67
CA TYR A 153 10.26 11.48 19.47
C TYR A 153 9.67 10.75 18.26
N PRO A 154 9.40 11.44 17.12
CA PRO A 154 8.56 10.89 16.04
C PRO A 154 9.33 10.03 15.03
N ARG A 155 10.67 9.94 15.14
CA ARG A 155 11.54 9.17 14.24
C ARG A 155 11.96 7.86 14.91
N VAL A 156 10.99 6.97 15.09
CA VAL A 156 11.14 5.64 15.72
C VAL A 156 10.55 4.53 14.88
N ASP A 157 11.09 3.32 15.01
CA ASP A 157 10.56 2.10 14.37
C ASP A 157 9.75 1.21 15.32
N ASN A 158 9.82 1.48 16.62
CA ASN A 158 9.12 0.73 17.67
C ASN A 158 7.60 1.00 17.65
N THR A 159 6.82 -0.06 17.88
CA THR A 159 5.35 -0.05 17.93
C THR A 159 4.81 -0.55 19.27
N VAL A 160 5.66 -0.58 20.31
CA VAL A 160 5.34 -1.08 21.64
C VAL A 160 5.68 -0.02 22.68
N TYR A 161 4.76 0.27 23.60
CA TYR A 161 5.09 1.10 24.75
C TYR A 161 6.00 0.33 25.70
N PRO A 162 7.08 0.94 26.18
CA PRO A 162 7.89 0.30 27.21
C PRO A 162 7.07 0.10 28.49
N SER A 163 7.39 -0.98 29.21
CA SER A 163 6.64 -1.45 30.37
C SER A 163 6.47 -0.40 31.47
N PHE A 164 7.45 0.50 31.64
CA PHE A 164 7.40 1.54 32.66
C PHE A 164 6.31 2.59 32.46
N ILE A 165 5.79 2.77 31.23
CA ILE A 165 4.71 3.75 30.97
C ILE A 165 3.37 3.28 31.57
N TYR A 166 3.18 1.97 31.74
CA TYR A 166 1.95 1.41 32.31
C TYR A 166 1.88 1.51 33.85
N ASN A 167 2.96 1.99 34.49
CA ASN A 167 3.06 2.14 35.95
C ASN A 167 2.89 3.59 36.43
N LEU A 168 2.51 4.51 35.52
CA LEU A 168 2.12 5.89 35.81
C LEU A 168 0.60 5.97 35.93
#